data_AF-A0A075MS52-F1
#
_entry.id   AF-A0A075MS52-F1
#
_cell.length_a   1.000
_cell.length_b   1.000
_cell.length_c   1.000
_cell.angle_alpha   90.00
_cell.angle_beta   90.00
_cell.angle_gamma   90.00
#
_symmetry.space_group_name_H-M   'P 1'
#
loop_
_entity.id
_entity.type
_entity.pdbx_description
1 polymer ?
#
loop_
_entity_poly.entity_id
_entity_poly.type
_entity_poly.pdbx_seq_one_letter_code
_entity_poly.pdbx_strand_id
1 'polypeptide(L)'
;MSMLAVFAACPTCGNSVYEYRDGRWTEWICWRCGHYQADTPAFTAQPDLYRDIVRKNGRYFMQKYAQYAARDARSSGSRVPHG
;
A
#
# COMPACT_ATOMS: atom_id res chain seq x y z
N MET A 1 -1.67 23.17 6.53
CA MET A 1 -1.23 22.07 7.42
C MET A 1 -2.15 20.89 7.16
N SER A 2 -1.72 19.90 6.38
CA SER A 2 -2.51 18.69 6.12
C SER A 2 -1.82 17.50 6.78
N MET A 3 -2.51 16.95 7.77
CA MET A 3 -2.07 15.84 8.61
C MET A 3 -2.03 14.55 7.76
N LEU A 4 -0.83 14.09 7.39
CA LEU A 4 -0.62 12.75 6.85
C LEU A 4 -0.81 11.76 8.02
N ALA A 5 -2.05 11.32 8.21
CA ALA A 5 -2.38 10.33 9.21
C ALA A 5 -1.76 8.98 8.81
N VAL A 6 -0.70 8.60 9.53
CA VAL A 6 -0.08 7.28 9.46
C VAL A 6 -1.06 6.29 10.09
N PHE A 7 -1.93 5.69 9.27
CA PHE A 7 -2.98 4.80 9.74
C PHE A 7 -2.46 3.37 9.86
N ALA A 8 -2.19 2.93 11.10
CA ALA A 8 -2.05 1.50 11.40
C ALA A 8 -3.34 0.70 11.10
N ALA A 9 -4.50 1.38 11.07
CA ALA A 9 -5.81 0.80 10.79
C ALA A 9 -6.61 1.66 9.79
N CYS A 10 -7.31 1.00 8.87
CA CYS A 10 -8.05 1.64 7.79
C CYS A 10 -9.19 2.49 8.35
N PRO A 11 -9.28 3.79 7.98
CA PRO A 11 -10.32 4.67 8.50
C PRO A 11 -11.74 4.26 8.06
N THR A 12 -11.86 3.46 6.99
CA THR A 12 -13.16 3.02 6.45
C THR A 12 -13.69 1.75 7.12
N CYS A 13 -12.81 0.82 7.52
CA CYS A 13 -13.25 -0.50 7.98
C CYS A 13 -12.46 -1.08 9.16
N GLY A 14 -11.53 -0.33 9.74
CA GLY A 14 -10.73 -0.73 10.90
C GLY A 14 -9.70 -1.84 10.65
N ASN A 15 -9.59 -2.37 9.43
CA ASN A 15 -8.63 -3.43 9.12
C ASN A 15 -7.23 -2.90 8.84
N SER A 16 -6.24 -3.79 8.85
CA SER A 16 -4.86 -3.44 8.53
C SER A 16 -4.74 -2.74 7.18
N VAL A 17 -3.87 -1.72 7.17
CA VAL A 17 -3.43 -0.99 5.98
C VAL A 17 -2.00 -1.40 5.70
N TYR A 18 -1.73 -1.71 4.44
CA TYR A 18 -0.41 -2.10 3.97
C TYR A 18 0.26 -0.87 3.35
N GLU A 19 1.45 -0.57 3.84
CA GLU A 19 2.29 0.51 3.34
C GLU A 19 3.28 -0.02 2.31
N TYR A 20 3.37 0.66 1.17
CA TYR A 20 4.30 0.35 0.09
C TYR A 20 5.11 1.58 -0.23
N ARG A 21 6.44 1.47 -0.16
CA ARG A 21 7.38 2.56 -0.49
C ARG A 21 8.14 2.20 -1.75
N ASP A 22 8.05 3.04 -2.79
CA ASP A 22 8.81 2.85 -4.04
C ASP A 22 10.13 3.66 -4.06
N GLY A 23 10.45 4.33 -2.95
CA GLY A 23 11.62 5.20 -2.79
C GLY A 23 11.36 6.67 -3.15
N ARG A 24 10.29 6.96 -3.90
CA ARG A 24 9.85 8.33 -4.23
C ARG A 24 8.54 8.69 -3.53
N TRP A 25 7.62 7.73 -3.42
CA TRP A 25 6.30 7.90 -2.83
C TRP A 25 5.93 6.72 -1.93
N THR A 26 4.97 6.97 -1.06
CA THR A 26 4.34 6.01 -0.17
C THR A 26 2.88 5.84 -0.55
N GLU A 27 2.48 4.58 -0.71
CA GLU A 27 1.11 4.17 -1.00
C GLU A 27 0.59 3.29 0.14
N TRP A 28 -0.62 3.59 0.63
CA TRP A 28 -1.29 2.89 1.71
C TRP A 28 -2.57 2.22 1.19
N ILE A 29 -2.67 0.90 1.35
CA ILE A 29 -3.76 0.10 0.78
C ILE A 29 -4.38 -0.79 1.84
N CYS A 30 -5.69 -0.66 2.02
CA CYS A 30 -6.47 -1.68 2.74
C CYS A 30 -7.02 -2.69 1.75
N TRP A 31 -6.45 -3.89 1.68
CA TRP A 31 -6.93 -4.93 0.74
C TRP A 31 -8.31 -5.47 1.06
N ARG A 32 -8.80 -5.34 2.30
CA ARG A 32 -10.14 -5.82 2.68
C ARG A 32 -11.25 -4.95 2.13
N CYS A 33 -11.09 -3.62 2.19
CA CYS A 33 -12.12 -2.70 1.71
C CYS A 33 -11.69 -1.93 0.46
N GLY A 34 -10.48 -2.12 -0.07
CA GLY A 34 -9.98 -1.39 -1.23
C GLY A 34 -9.74 0.10 -1.01
N HIS A 35 -9.65 0.55 0.25
CA HIS A 35 -9.26 1.92 0.56
C HIS A 35 -7.83 2.17 0.09
N TYR A 36 -7.62 3.29 -0.60
CA TYR A 36 -6.34 3.69 -1.17
C TYR A 36 -6.01 5.12 -0.76
N GLN A 37 -4.78 5.32 -0.32
CA GLN A 37 -4.20 6.62 -0.04
C GLN A 37 -2.76 6.65 -0.54
N ALA A 38 -2.28 7.82 -0.97
CA ALA A 38 -0.89 7.98 -1.38
C ALA A 38 -0.40 9.40 -1.09
N ASP A 39 0.90 9.57 -0.90
CA ASP A 39 1.56 10.88 -0.73
C ASP A 39 1.98 11.53 -2.07
N THR A 40 1.44 11.02 -3.19
CA THR A 40 1.74 11.55 -4.52
C THR A 40 1.06 12.91 -4.74
N PRO A 41 1.65 13.80 -5.57
CA PRO A 41 1.01 15.06 -5.97
C PRO A 41 -0.34 14.83 -6.65
N ALA A 42 -0.46 13.75 -7.42
CA ALA A 42 -1.68 13.42 -8.15
C ALA A 42 -2.83 13.01 -7.20
N PHE A 43 -2.53 12.23 -6.16
CA PHE A 43 -3.50 11.90 -5.12
C PHE A 43 -3.91 13.16 -4.32
N THR A 44 -2.94 14.00 -3.96
CA THR A 44 -3.19 15.23 -3.21
C THR A 44 -4.07 16.22 -3.99
N ALA A 45 -3.87 16.33 -5.30
CA ALA A 45 -4.64 17.22 -6.15
C ALA A 45 -6.08 16.74 -6.38
N GLN A 46 -6.30 15.41 -6.51
CA GLN A 46 -7.58 14.84 -6.90
C GLN A 46 -7.86 13.50 -6.21
N PRO A 47 -8.05 13.46 -4.88
CA PRO A 47 -8.17 12.22 -4.11
C PRO A 47 -9.41 11.39 -4.50
N ASP A 48 -10.50 12.03 -4.94
CA ASP A 48 -11.75 11.37 -5.30
C ASP A 48 -11.61 10.42 -6.50
N LEU A 49 -10.69 10.72 -7.43
CA LEU A 49 -10.40 9.83 -8.55
C LEU A 49 -9.82 8.47 -8.09
N TYR A 50 -9.19 8.45 -6.91
CA TYR A 50 -8.51 7.28 -6.37
C TYR A 50 -9.35 6.51 -5.35
N ARG A 51 -10.49 7.05 -4.89
CA ARG A 51 -11.31 6.49 -3.80
C ARG A 51 -11.64 5.00 -3.97
N ASP A 52 -11.96 4.60 -5.20
CA ASP A 52 -12.35 3.23 -5.54
C ASP A 52 -11.35 2.55 -6.49
N ILE A 53 -10.15 3.11 -6.66
CA ILE A 53 -9.21 2.68 -7.72
C ILE A 53 -8.72 1.25 -7.52
N VAL A 54 -8.48 0.82 -6.28
CA VAL A 54 -8.05 -0.54 -5.95
C VAL A 54 -9.16 -1.55 -6.24
N ARG A 55 -10.42 -1.22 -5.92
CA ARG A 55 -11.57 -2.08 -6.23
C ARG A 55 -11.77 -2.21 -7.73
N LYS A 56 -11.71 -1.10 -8.46
CA LYS A 56 -11.90 -1.05 -9.92
C LYS A 56 -10.75 -1.71 -10.68
N ASN A 57 -9.54 -1.67 -10.15
CA ASN A 57 -8.32 -2.15 -10.82
C ASN A 57 -7.59 -3.25 -10.04
N GLY A 58 -8.33 -4.10 -9.31
CA GLY A 58 -7.74 -5.05 -8.36
C GLY A 58 -6.64 -5.94 -8.94
N ARG A 59 -6.80 -6.41 -10.18
CA ARG A 59 -5.78 -7.22 -10.86
C ARG A 59 -4.46 -6.48 -11.08
N TYR A 60 -4.53 -5.22 -11.52
CA TYR A 60 -3.34 -4.38 -11.70
C TYR A 60 -2.62 -4.17 -10.36
N PHE A 61 -3.38 -3.83 -9.31
CA PHE A 61 -2.86 -3.63 -7.98
C PHE A 61 -2.20 -4.90 -7.42
N MET A 62 -2.86 -6.06 -7.53
CA MET A 62 -2.27 -7.34 -7.11
C MET A 62 -0.95 -7.63 -7.85
N GLN A 63 -0.87 -7.38 -9.15
CA GLN A 63 0.36 -7.58 -9.92
C GLN A 63 1.48 -6.60 -9.54
N LYS A 64 1.14 -5.31 -9.37
CA LYS A 64 2.09 -4.27 -8.94
C LYS A 64 2.71 -4.62 -7.58
N TYR A 65 1.89 -5.03 -6.62
CA TYR A 65 2.33 -5.26 -5.25
C TYR A 65 2.81 -6.67 -4.95
N ALA A 66 2.55 -7.66 -5.82
CA ALA A 66 3.12 -9.00 -5.70
C ALA A 66 4.67 -8.98 -5.66
N GLN A 67 5.29 -8.00 -6.31
CA GLN A 67 6.74 -7.82 -6.31
C GLN A 67 7.29 -7.46 -4.92
N TYR A 68 6.53 -6.71 -4.11
CA TYR A 68 6.93 -6.36 -2.75
C TYR A 68 6.88 -7.58 -1.83
N ALA A 69 5.82 -8.40 -1.94
CA ALA A 69 5.74 -9.66 -1.22
C ALA A 69 6.88 -10.63 -1.57
N ALA A 70 7.29 -10.68 -2.85
CA ALA A 70 8.42 -11.50 -3.29
C ALA A 70 9.78 -10.97 -2.77
N ARG A 71 9.94 -9.65 -2.60
CA ARG A 71 11.15 -9.04 -2.03
C ARG A 71 11.26 -9.33 -0.55
N ASP A 72 10.17 -9.24 0.21
CA ASP A 72 10.17 -9.60 1.63
C ASP A 72 10.49 -11.10 1.84
N ALA A 73 9.96 -11.98 0.98
CA ALA A 73 10.29 -13.40 1.02
C ALA A 73 11.79 -13.67 0.73
N ARG A 74 12.40 -12.93 -0.20
CA ARG A 74 13.83 -13.07 -0.52
C ARG A 74 14.73 -12.49 0.57
N SER A 75 14.37 -11.35 1.16
CA SER A 75 15.10 -10.77 2.30
C SER A 75 15.00 -11.62 3.56
N SER A 76 13.91 -12.38 3.72
CA SER A 76 13.73 -13.35 4.82
C SER A 76 14.47 -14.68 4.59
N GLY A 77 14.92 -14.95 3.36
CA GLY A 77 15.60 -16.18 2.96
C GLY A 77 17.12 -16.21 3.16
N SER A 78 17.75 -15.11 3.61
CA SER A 78 19.21 -15.04 3.84
C SER A 78 19.66 -15.44 5.25
N ARG A 79 18.79 -15.97 6.11
CA ARG A 79 19.22 -16.58 7.37
C ARG A 79 19.46 -18.07 7.17
N VAL A 80 20.57 -18.40 6.51
CA VAL A 80 21.17 -19.74 6.59
C VAL A 80 21.62 -19.92 8.05
N PRO A 81 21.13 -20.92 8.79
CA PRO A 81 21.74 -21.27 10.07
C PRO A 81 23.06 -21.95 9.75
N HIS A 82 24.16 -21.28 10.06
CA HIS A 82 25.45 -21.95 10.24
C HIS A 82 25.33 -22.78 11.52
N GLY A 83 25.02 -24.08 11.35
CA GLY A 83 25.37 -25.12 12.30
C GLY A 83 26.82 -25.53 12.14
#